data_AF-A0A067FCZ7-F1
#
_entry.id   AF-A0A067FCZ7-F1
#
_cell.length_a   1.000
_cell.length_b   1.000
_cell.length_c   1.000
_cell.angle_alpha   90.00
_cell.angle_beta   90.00
_cell.angle_gamma   90.00
#
_symmetry.space_group_name_H-M   'P 1'
#
loop_
_entity.id
_entity.type
_entity.pdbx_description
1 polymer ?
#
loop_
_entity_poly.entity_id
_entity_poly.type
_entity_poly.pdbx_seq_one_letter_code
_entity_poly.pdbx_strand_id
1 'polypeptide(L)' 'DLRLALGLAESVSQSTPIAAAANELYKVAKSHGLSDEDFSAVIEALKAKK' A
#
# COMPACT_ATOMS: atom_id res chain seq x y z
N ASP A 1 7.28 -0.29 4.92
CA ASP A 1 7.94 0.95 4.47
C ASP A 1 7.01 2.10 4.12
N LEU A 2 5.92 1.86 3.38
CA LEU A 2 4.99 2.95 3.01
C LEU A 2 4.47 3.76 4.21
N ARG A 3 4.17 3.14 5.34
CA ARG A 3 3.79 3.86 6.58
C ARG A 3 4.87 4.83 7.08
N LEU A 4 6.14 4.45 6.98
CA LEU A 4 7.26 5.30 7.39
C LEU A 4 7.45 6.46 6.41
N ALA A 5 7.37 6.18 5.11
CA ALA A 5 7.45 7.20 4.06
C ALA A 5 6.32 8.24 4.18
N LEU A 6 5.09 7.78 4.48
CA LEU A 6 3.94 8.66 4.72
C LEU A 6 4.11 9.52 5.98
N GLY A 7 4.59 8.95 7.09
CA GLY A 7 4.85 9.71 8.31
C GLY A 7 5.95 10.76 8.14
N LEU A 8 7.00 10.44 7.38
CA LEU A 8 8.03 11.42 7.03
C LEU A 8 7.44 12.54 6.14
N ALA A 9 6.68 12.18 5.12
CA ALA A 9 6.05 13.16 4.22
C ALA A 9 5.13 14.12 4.98
N GLU A 10 4.34 13.61 5.93
CA GLU A 10 3.52 14.43 6.83
C GLU A 10 4.37 15.40 7.66
N SER A 11 5.50 14.95 8.22
CA SER A 11 6.38 15.79 9.05
C SER A 11 7.01 16.98 8.32
N VAL A 12 7.15 16.89 6.99
CA VAL A 12 7.70 17.95 6.14
C VAL A 12 6.63 18.63 5.27
N SER A 13 5.35 18.40 5.55
CA SER A 13 4.21 18.91 4.74
C SER A 13 4.31 18.57 3.25
N GLN A 14 4.97 17.46 2.91
CA GLN A 14 5.13 17.00 1.54
C GLN A 14 3.89 16.18 1.14
N SER A 15 3.21 16.62 0.09
CA SER A 15 2.11 15.85 -0.47
C SER A 15 2.63 14.60 -1.20
N THR A 16 2.14 13.43 -0.79
CA THR A 16 2.46 12.12 -1.40
C THR A 16 1.20 11.28 -1.67
N PRO A 17 0.25 11.77 -2.48
CA PRO A 17 -1.06 11.13 -2.66
C PRO A 17 -0.96 9.73 -3.28
N ILE A 18 0.03 9.51 -4.14
CA ILE A 18 0.25 8.20 -4.78
C ILE A 18 0.75 7.16 -3.77
N ALA A 19 1.64 7.53 -2.86
CA ALA A 19 2.11 6.64 -1.80
C ALA A 19 0.97 6.29 -0.82
N ALA A 20 0.09 7.25 -0.54
CA ALA A 20 -1.09 7.02 0.30
C ALA A 20 -2.06 6.04 -0.37
N ALA A 21 -2.35 6.24 -1.67
CA ALA A 21 -3.16 5.31 -2.44
C ALA A 21 -2.53 3.90 -2.50
N ALA A 22 -1.22 3.81 -2.75
CA ALA A 22 -0.51 2.53 -2.76
C ALA A 22 -0.62 1.82 -1.40
N ASN A 23 -0.48 2.54 -0.28
CA ASN A 23 -0.64 1.98 1.06
C ASN A 23 -2.03 1.34 1.26
N GLU A 24 -3.09 1.92 0.70
CA GLU A 24 -4.42 1.30 0.75
C GLU A 24 -4.48 0.00 -0.06
N LEU A 25 -3.81 -0.08 -1.22
CA LEU A 25 -3.74 -1.31 -2.02
C LEU A 25 -3.01 -2.44 -1.27
N TYR A 26 -1.93 -2.12 -0.56
CA TYR A 26 -1.24 -3.10 0.29
C TYR A 26 -2.09 -3.56 1.48
N LYS A 27 -2.92 -2.69 2.06
CA LYS A 27 -3.88 -3.10 3.09
C LYS A 27 -4.91 -4.09 2.55
N VAL A 28 -5.37 -3.92 1.31
CA VAL A 28 -6.26 -4.89 0.64
C VAL A 28 -5.55 -6.23 0.48
N ALA A 29 -4.33 -6.25 -0.04
CA ALA A 29 -3.56 -7.50 -0.17
C ALA A 29 -3.31 -8.20 1.18
N LYS A 30 -2.99 -7.42 2.21
CA LYS A 30 -2.89 -7.92 3.59
C LYS A 30 -4.19 -8.53 4.09
N SER A 31 -5.33 -7.94 3.79
CA SER A 31 -6.64 -8.49 4.17
C SER A 31 -6.97 -9.84 3.51
N HIS A 32 -6.31 -10.15 2.38
CA HIS A 32 -6.42 -11.44 1.69
C HIS A 32 -5.37 -12.46 2.17
N GLY A 33 -4.59 -12.16 3.21
CA GLY A 33 -3.56 -13.06 3.74
C GLY A 33 -2.24 -13.06 2.95
N LEU A 34 -2.07 -12.18 1.97
CA LEU A 34 -0.90 -12.13 1.08
C LEU A 34 0.27 -11.32 1.70
N SER A 35 0.42 -11.32 3.02
CA SER A 35 1.42 -10.47 3.70
C SER A 35 2.85 -10.99 3.58
N ASP A 36 3.00 -12.30 3.41
CA ASP A 36 4.30 -12.97 3.31
C ASP A 36 4.74 -13.19 1.85
N GLU A 37 3.87 -12.83 0.89
CA GLU A 37 4.16 -12.90 -0.55
C GLU A 37 4.96 -11.68 -1.02
N ASP A 38 5.50 -11.78 -2.24
CA ASP A 38 6.18 -10.66 -2.89
C ASP A 38 5.27 -9.43 -3.02
N PHE A 39 5.86 -8.23 -3.08
CA PHE A 39 5.11 -6.98 -3.19
C PHE A 39 4.16 -6.94 -4.40
N SER A 40 4.46 -7.70 -5.45
CA SER A 40 3.59 -7.87 -6.63
C SER A 40 2.24 -8.54 -6.33
N ALA A 41 2.06 -9.17 -5.15
CA ALA A 41 0.80 -9.77 -4.70
C ALA A 41 -0.38 -8.78 -4.63
N VAL A 42 -0.12 -7.47 -4.62
CA VAL A 42 -1.15 -6.44 -4.81
C VAL A 42 -1.91 -6.60 -6.13
N ILE A 43 -1.27 -7.11 -7.18
CA ILE A 43 -1.92 -7.38 -8.47
C ILE A 43 -2.94 -8.50 -8.30
N GLU A 44 -2.57 -9.58 -7.59
CA GLU A 44 -3.47 -10.71 -7.32
C GLU A 44 -4.66 -10.27 -6.45
N ALA A 45 -4.40 -9.48 -5.41
CA ALA A 45 -5.44 -8.93 -4.55
C ALA A 45 -6.48 -8.08 -5.30
N LEU A 46 -6.07 -7.44 -6.41
CA LEU A 46 -6.94 -6.60 -7.24
C LEU A 46 -7.67 -7.37 -8.34
N LYS A 47 -7.21 -8.56 -8.73
CA LYS A 47 -7.91 -9.41 -9.72
C LYS A 47 -9.28 -9.87 -9.25
N ALA A 48 -9.47 -10.05 -7.93
CA ALA A 48 -10.75 -10.43 -7.32
C ALA A 48 -11.85 -9.37 -7.46
N LYS A 49 -11.52 -8.16 -7.93
CA LYS A 49 -12.44 -7.02 -8.03
C LYS A 49 -13.05 -6.83 -9.43
N LYS A 50 -13.06 -7.88 -10.26
CA LYS A 50 -13.72 -7.88 -11.58
C LYS A 50 -15.19 -8.28 -11.49
#